data_AF-A0A965AIR7-F1
#
_entry.id   AF-A0A965AIR7-F1
#
_cell.length_a   1.000
_cell.length_b   1.000
_cell.length_c   1.000
_cell.angle_alpha   90.00
_cell.angle_beta   90.00
_cell.angle_gamma   90.00
#
_symmetry.space_group_name_H-M   'P 1'
#
loop_
_entity.id
_entity.type
_entity.pdbx_description
1 polymer ?
#
loop_
_entity_poly.entity_id
_entity_poly.type
_entity_poly.pdbx_seq_one_letter_code
_entity_poly.pdbx_strand_id
1 'polypeptide(L)' 'EKLSEGNWEIERLRRIIAEGYFLRNEKKEIEMALLDADKRYLILQNEYPGIEQEIPQYHIASYLGISATQLSRIRKKMAQ' A
#
# COMPACT_ATOMS: atom_id res chain seq x y z
N GLU A 1 -7.35 23.69 8.41
CA GLU A 1 -6.96 24.17 9.76
C GLU A 1 -8.13 24.48 10.67
N LYS A 2 -8.98 25.47 10.36
CA LYS A 2 -10.11 25.95 11.20
C LYS A 2 -10.95 24.93 12.00
N LEU A 3 -11.14 23.72 11.47
CA LEU A 3 -11.94 22.66 12.12
C LEU A 3 -11.32 22.09 13.42
N SER A 4 -10.02 22.29 13.65
CA SER A 4 -9.32 21.78 14.83
C SER A 4 -8.88 22.88 15.81
N GLU A 5 -9.03 24.15 15.41
CA GLU A 5 -8.73 25.29 16.27
C GLU A 5 -9.57 25.22 17.55
N GLY A 6 -8.89 25.12 18.69
CA GLY A 6 -9.54 25.03 20.01
C GLY A 6 -10.11 23.66 20.38
N ASN A 7 -10.03 22.65 19.51
CA ASN A 7 -10.50 21.29 19.81
C ASN A 7 -9.33 20.30 19.88
N TRP A 8 -8.88 20.02 21.12
CA TRP A 8 -7.74 19.15 21.40
C TRP A 8 -7.94 17.69 20.95
N GLU A 9 -9.18 17.19 20.90
CA GLU A 9 -9.48 15.83 20.44
C GLU A 9 -9.25 15.72 18.93
N ILE A 10 -9.69 16.72 18.17
CA ILE A 10 -9.50 16.78 16.72
C ILE A 10 -8.01 16.97 16.40
N GLU A 11 -7.29 17.82 17.13
CA GLU A 11 -5.83 17.97 16.98
C GLU A 11 -5.09 16.66 17.25
N ARG A 12 -5.47 15.94 18.31
CA ARG A 12 -4.91 14.63 18.63
C ARG A 12 -5.21 13.60 17.55
N LEU A 13 -6.45 13.52 17.08
CA LEU A 13 -6.87 12.61 16.02
C LEU A 13 -6.07 12.87 14.73
N ARG A 14 -5.94 14.14 14.32
CA ARG A 14 -5.15 14.52 13.15
C ARG A 14 -3.70 14.08 13.26
N ARG A 15 -3.09 14.30 14.42
CA ARG A 15 -1.71 13.87 14.69
C ARG A 15 -1.56 12.36 14.52
N ILE A 16 -2.44 11.56 15.14
CA ILE A 16 -2.39 10.10 15.04
C ILE A 16 -2.55 9.63 13.59
N ILE A 17 -3.48 10.22 12.83
CA ILE A 17 -3.67 9.90 11.41
C ILE A 17 -2.43 10.25 10.60
N ALA A 18 -1.87 11.45 10.81
CA ALA A 18 -0.70 11.93 10.08
C ALA A 18 0.54 11.07 10.36
N GLU A 19 0.81 10.77 11.63
CA GLU A 19 1.91 9.90 12.06
C GLU A 19 1.74 8.48 11.49
N GLY A 20 0.52 7.92 11.59
CA GLY A 20 0.22 6.60 11.04
C GLY A 20 0.38 6.55 9.51
N TYR A 21 -0.04 7.59 8.80
CA TYR A 21 0.16 7.70 7.35
C TYR A 21 1.65 7.82 7.00
N PHE A 22 2.39 8.65 7.72
CA PHE A 22 3.83 8.85 7.49
C PHE A 22 4.61 7.54 7.63
N LEU A 23 4.39 6.80 8.73
CA LEU A 23 5.07 5.52 8.97
C LEU A 23 4.74 4.47 7.91
N ARG A 24 3.48 4.40 7.45
CA ARG A 24 3.08 3.49 6.38
C ARG A 24 3.74 3.84 5.05
N ASN A 25 3.81 5.13 4.72
CA ASN A 25 4.48 5.58 3.51
C ASN A 25 5.97 5.30 3.56
N GLU A 26 6.65 5.60 4.68
CA GLU A 26 8.07 5.32 4.85
C GLU A 26 8.37 3.82 4.66
N LYS A 27 7.59 2.94 5.30
CA LYS A 27 7.68 1.49 5.10
C LYS A 27 7.54 1.12 3.61
N LYS A 28 6.53 1.68 2.93
CA LYS A 28 6.29 1.41 1.51
C LYS A 28 7.43 1.89 0.61
N GLU A 29 8.01 3.06 0.89
CA GLU A 29 9.16 3.58 0.13
C GLU A 29 10.39 2.68 0.30
N ILE A 30 10.67 2.21 1.53
CA ILE A 30 11.74 1.25 1.81
C ILE A 30 11.51 -0.06 1.05
N GLU A 31 10.28 -0.59 1.09
CA GLU A 31 9.93 -1.79 0.34
C GLU A 31 10.12 -1.60 -1.16
N MET A 32 9.67 -0.47 -1.72
CA MET A 32 9.82 -0.14 -3.14
C MET A 32 11.29 -0.07 -3.56
N ALA A 33 12.16 0.48 -2.69
CA ALA A 33 13.58 0.62 -2.96
C ALA A 33 14.37 -0.70 -2.85
N LEU A 34 13.98 -1.59 -1.92
CA LEU A 34 14.78 -2.75 -1.54
C LEU A 34 14.23 -4.09 -2.02
N LEU A 35 12.95 -4.18 -2.36
CA LEU A 35 12.28 -5.45 -2.65
C LEU A 35 11.88 -5.59 -4.12
N ASP A 36 12.09 -6.80 -4.63
CA ASP A 36 11.57 -7.21 -5.93
C ASP A 36 10.03 -7.21 -5.96
N ALA A 37 9.49 -7.07 -7.17
CA ALA A 37 8.04 -7.04 -7.41
C ALA A 37 7.28 -8.25 -6.82
N ASP A 38 7.86 -9.45 -6.90
CA ASP A 38 7.26 -10.68 -6.35
C ASP A 38 7.06 -10.57 -4.83
N LYS A 39 8.06 -10.03 -4.11
CA LYS A 39 8.00 -9.87 -2.65
C LYS A 39 7.00 -8.79 -2.26
N ARG A 40 6.98 -7.67 -2.98
CA ARG A 40 6.02 -6.57 -2.74
C ARG A 40 4.59 -7.03 -3.00
N TYR A 41 4.39 -7.88 -4.00
CA TYR A 41 3.09 -8.50 -4.24
C TYR A 41 2.67 -9.42 -3.09
N LEU A 42 3.57 -10.28 -2.59
CA LEU A 42 3.28 -11.14 -1.45
C LEU A 42 2.94 -10.33 -0.17
N ILE A 43 3.66 -9.24 0.08
CA ILE A 43 3.35 -8.32 1.20
C ILE A 43 1.94 -7.76 1.04
N LEU A 44 1.59 -7.29 -0.16
CA LEU A 44 0.25 -6.77 -0.45
C LEU A 44 -0.84 -7.82 -0.18
N GLN A 45 -0.64 -9.08 -0.61
CA GLN A 45 -1.60 -10.16 -0.38
C GLN A 45 -1.78 -10.49 1.11
N ASN A 46 -0.69 -10.41 1.89
CA ASN A 46 -0.74 -10.66 3.33
C ASN A 46 -1.41 -9.51 4.09
N GLU A 47 -1.16 -8.26 3.68
CA GLU A 47 -1.78 -7.08 4.31
C GLU A 47 -3.26 -6.93 3.93
N TYR A 48 -3.62 -7.30 2.69
CA TYR A 48 -4.98 -7.20 2.15
C TYR A 48 -5.39 -8.52 1.48
N PRO A 49 -5.77 -9.54 2.27
CA PRO A 49 -6.22 -10.81 1.73
C PRO A 49 -7.45 -10.61 0.85
N GLY A 50 -7.40 -11.08 -0.40
CA GLY A 50 -8.50 -10.98 -1.36
C GLY A 50 -8.54 -9.68 -2.18
N ILE A 51 -7.47 -8.89 -2.15
CA ILE A 51 -7.41 -7.61 -2.87
C ILE A 51 -7.58 -7.76 -4.39
N GLU A 52 -7.22 -8.92 -4.97
CA GLU A 52 -7.32 -9.17 -6.40
C GLU A 52 -8.77 -9.35 -6.88
N GLN A 53 -9.68 -9.67 -5.99
CA GLN A 53 -11.11 -9.82 -6.26
C GLN A 53 -11.82 -8.46 -6.22
N GLU A 54 -11.29 -7.51 -5.45
CA GLU A 54 -11.89 -6.20 -5.23
C GLU A 54 -11.35 -5.13 -6.19
N ILE A 55 -10.07 -5.24 -6.57
CA ILE A 55 -9.37 -4.19 -7.31
C ILE A 55 -8.92 -4.70 -8.68
N PRO A 56 -9.19 -3.94 -9.77
CA PRO A 56 -8.66 -4.24 -11.09
C PRO A 56 -7.13 -4.36 -11.11
N GLN A 57 -6.63 -5.34 -11.86
CA GLN A 57 -5.21 -5.68 -11.91
C GLN A 57 -4.27 -4.50 -12.23
N TYR A 58 -4.70 -3.55 -13.06
CA TYR A 58 -3.84 -2.40 -13.42
C TYR A 58 -3.58 -1.46 -12.24
N HIS A 59 -4.55 -1.33 -11.32
CA HIS A 59 -4.36 -0.54 -10.09
C HIS A 59 -3.39 -1.23 -9.14
N ILE A 60 -3.51 -2.56 -9.01
CA ILE A 60 -2.56 -3.37 -8.23
C ILE A 60 -1.15 -3.24 -8.82
N ALA A 61 -1.02 -3.34 -10.13
CA ALA A 61 0.27 -3.20 -10.81
C ALA A 61 0.88 -1.80 -10.60
N SER A 62 0.07 -0.75 -10.70
CA SER A 62 0.49 0.63 -10.44
C SER A 62 0.93 0.84 -8.99
N TYR A 63 0.20 0.27 -8.02
CA TYR A 63 0.58 0.30 -6.60
C TYR A 63 1.94 -0.37 -6.37
N LEU A 64 2.20 -1.46 -7.09
CA LEU A 64 3.45 -2.20 -7.09
C LEU A 64 4.50 -1.63 -8.06
N GLY A 65 4.30 -0.46 -8.68
CA GLY A 65 5.32 0.14 -9.56
C GLY A 65 5.78 -0.75 -10.72
N ILE A 66 4.90 -1.62 -11.23
CA ILE A 66 5.18 -2.52 -12.37
C ILE A 66 4.08 -2.44 -13.42
N SER A 67 4.33 -3.00 -14.60
CA SER A 67 3.28 -3.15 -15.61
C SER A 67 2.27 -4.25 -15.24
N ALA A 68 1.03 -4.12 -15.72
CA ALA A 68 0.00 -5.16 -15.55
C ALA A 68 0.47 -6.52 -16.12
N THR A 69 1.22 -6.51 -17.23
CA THR A 69 1.81 -7.71 -17.83
C THR A 69 2.84 -8.37 -16.91
N GLN A 70 3.71 -7.59 -16.27
CA GLN A 70 4.64 -8.13 -15.26
C GLN A 70 3.87 -8.76 -14.10
N LEU A 71 2.86 -8.08 -13.55
CA LEU A 71 2.04 -8.63 -12.49
C LEU A 71 1.34 -9.94 -12.91
N SER A 72 0.84 -10.05 -14.14
CA SER A 72 0.29 -11.31 -14.66
C SER A 72 1.30 -12.45 -14.64
N ARG A 73 2.56 -12.17 -14.99
CA ARG A 73 3.63 -13.19 -14.98
C ARG A 73 3.95 -13.65 -13.54
N ILE A 74 4.02 -12.70 -12.60
CA ILE A 74 4.26 -12.99 -11.17
C ILE A 74 3.16 -13.91 -10.64
N ARG A 75 1.88 -13.55 -10.88
CA ARG A 75 0.73 -14.36 -10.46
C ARG A 75 0.78 -15.78 -11.02
N LYS A 76 1.12 -15.92 -12.31
CA LYS A 76 1.25 -17.23 -12.95
C LYS A 76 2.37 -18.08 -12.32
N LYS A 77 3.51 -17.46 -12.00
CA LYS A 77 4.66 -18.12 -11.35
C LYS A 77 4.33 -18.59 -9.93
N MET A 78 3.49 -17.87 -9.19
CA MET A 78 3.12 -18.20 -7.80
C MET A 78 1.96 -19.19 -7.68
N ALA A 79 1.14 -19.33 -8.73
CA ALA A 79 0.07 -20.33 -8.80
C ALA A 79 0.56 -21.72 -9.27
N GLN A 80 1.86 -21.85 -9.52
CA GLN A 80 2.55 -23.07 -9.95
C GLN A 80 3.31 -23.68 -8.77
#